data_AF-X0T8Y3-F1
#
_entry.id   AF-X0T8Y3-F1
#
_cell.length_a   1.000
_cell.length_b   1.000
_cell.length_c   1.000
_cell.angle_alpha   90.00
_cell.angle_beta   90.00
_cell.angle_gamma   90.00
#
_symmetry.space_group_name_H-M   'P 1'
#
loop_
_entity.id
_entity.type
_entity.pdbx_description
1 polymer ?
#
loop_
_entity_poly.entity_id
_entity_poly.type
_entity_poly.pdbx_seq_one_letter_code
_entity_poly.pdbx_strand_id
1 'polypeptide(L)'
;MSLREKAVKGVAWSAVQNWGSSLITTVVLLILANLLEVETFGLVAFASVFTAFLQIFQRQGFAQALIQRADLEPGHLSTTFWTSAVSGLLLTIGLVAASGLVSQCVDKPELTPVLQWLSLTLLIDALGNTPQAILRRNLAFKSLAMRSLVASLAGGVVGVGMALHGFGIWSLVGQRLTASLAGTITLWIACDWRPGLAVSFRHFRDLFGFGVYAMGNETVSFFNRQTPDLLIGTFLGMTALGYYAVGYRFLLIMTQMFTQTVSAVALPTFSRLQHDHAQMRQALLTATRMTSLAAFPAFMGMAVLAPELV
;
A
#
# COMPACT_ATOMS: atom_id res chain seq x y z
N MET A 1 -20.70 21.71 -3.93
CA MET A 1 -19.86 21.01 -4.95
C MET A 1 -20.60 19.80 -5.45
N SER A 2 -20.70 19.65 -6.77
CA SER A 2 -21.30 18.46 -7.38
C SER A 2 -20.42 17.22 -7.13
N LEU A 3 -21.01 16.02 -7.12
CA LEU A 3 -20.27 14.76 -7.00
C LEU A 3 -19.15 14.63 -8.06
N ARG A 4 -19.40 15.16 -9.26
CA ARG A 4 -18.43 15.20 -10.37
C ARG A 4 -17.22 16.07 -10.05
N GLU A 5 -17.41 17.25 -9.46
CA GLU A 5 -16.31 18.13 -9.04
C GLU A 5 -15.48 17.50 -7.92
N LYS A 6 -16.13 16.86 -6.95
CA LYS A 6 -15.42 16.11 -5.88
C LYS A 6 -14.59 14.97 -6.45
N ALA A 7 -15.12 14.24 -7.44
CA ALA A 7 -14.40 13.15 -8.10
C ALA A 7 -13.17 13.65 -8.88
N VAL A 8 -13.32 14.69 -9.71
CA VAL A 8 -12.21 15.26 -10.50
C VAL A 8 -11.11 15.83 -9.59
N LYS A 9 -11.49 16.60 -8.56
CA LYS A 9 -10.51 17.06 -7.55
C LYS A 9 -9.89 15.88 -6.80
N GLY A 10 -10.66 14.82 -6.57
CA GLY A 10 -10.19 13.58 -5.96
C GLY A 10 -9.09 12.90 -6.77
N VAL A 11 -9.24 12.84 -8.10
CA VAL A 11 -8.20 12.32 -9.01
C VAL A 11 -6.93 13.18 -8.92
N ALA A 12 -7.06 14.51 -8.97
CA ALA A 12 -5.91 15.40 -8.84
C ALA A 12 -5.16 15.21 -7.50
N TRP A 13 -5.89 15.14 -6.38
CA TRP A 13 -5.29 14.88 -5.07
C TRP A 13 -4.70 13.47 -4.97
N SER A 14 -5.28 12.47 -5.62
CA SER A 14 -4.71 11.12 -5.66
C SER A 14 -3.41 11.09 -6.47
N ALA A 15 -3.33 11.87 -7.56
CA ALA A 15 -2.09 12.05 -8.30
C ALA A 15 -1.03 12.73 -7.43
N VAL A 16 -1.37 13.83 -6.75
CA VAL A 16 -0.47 14.50 -5.80
C VAL A 16 0.00 13.55 -4.70
N GLN A 17 -0.92 12.74 -4.14
CA GLN A 17 -0.59 11.71 -3.16
C GLN A 17 0.45 10.73 -3.71
N ASN A 18 0.17 10.10 -4.84
CA ASN A 18 1.00 9.01 -5.37
C ASN A 18 2.35 9.52 -5.90
N TRP A 19 2.33 10.56 -6.72
CA TRP A 19 3.54 11.12 -7.32
C TRP A 19 4.37 11.92 -6.31
N GLY A 20 3.71 12.73 -5.48
CA GLY A 20 4.41 13.51 -4.45
C GLY A 20 5.10 12.61 -3.43
N SER A 21 4.40 11.60 -2.91
CA SER A 21 5.03 10.65 -1.98
C SER A 21 6.12 9.81 -2.64
N SER A 22 5.93 9.37 -3.89
CA SER A 22 6.96 8.65 -4.64
C SER A 22 8.21 9.48 -4.84
N LEU A 23 8.08 10.74 -5.26
CA LEU A 23 9.22 11.65 -5.43
C LEU A 23 9.99 11.83 -4.12
N ILE A 24 9.29 12.09 -3.01
CA ILE A 24 9.91 12.22 -1.69
C ILE A 24 10.64 10.92 -1.32
N THR A 25 9.97 9.78 -1.41
CA THR A 25 10.56 8.48 -1.06
C THR A 25 11.75 8.13 -1.95
N THR A 26 11.71 8.45 -3.24
CA THR A 26 12.83 8.25 -4.17
C THR A 26 14.01 9.14 -3.80
N VAL A 27 13.80 10.44 -3.54
CA VAL A 27 14.88 11.34 -3.12
C VAL A 27 15.50 10.87 -1.81
N VAL A 28 14.68 10.51 -0.82
CA VAL A 28 15.16 9.96 0.46
C VAL A 28 15.95 8.67 0.25
N LEU A 29 15.46 7.76 -0.61
CA LEU A 29 16.16 6.53 -0.93
C LEU A 29 17.53 6.80 -1.57
N LEU A 30 17.62 7.73 -2.51
CA LEU A 30 18.90 8.11 -3.15
C LEU A 30 19.89 8.66 -2.13
N ILE A 31 19.42 9.50 -1.20
CA ILE A 31 20.26 10.04 -0.11
C ILE A 31 20.74 8.90 0.79
N LEU A 32 19.81 8.06 1.28
CA LEU A 32 20.15 6.95 2.17
C LEU A 32 21.05 5.91 1.49
N ALA A 33 20.88 5.68 0.19
CA ALA A 33 21.72 4.76 -0.58
C ALA A 33 23.18 5.21 -0.69
N ASN A 34 23.45 6.52 -0.57
CA ASN A 34 24.81 7.06 -0.50
C ASN A 34 25.38 7.05 0.93
N LEU A 35 24.54 7.00 1.95
CA LEU A 35 24.94 7.07 3.36
C LEU A 35 25.06 5.69 4.04
N LEU A 36 24.36 4.69 3.54
CA LEU A 36 24.24 3.36 4.16
C LEU A 36 24.85 2.28 3.27
N GLU A 37 25.34 1.23 3.91
CA GLU A 37 25.83 0.04 3.22
C GLU A 37 24.68 -0.75 2.57
N VAL A 38 24.97 -1.41 1.45
CA VAL A 38 23.97 -2.19 0.68
C VAL A 38 23.36 -3.31 1.52
N GLU A 39 24.12 -3.91 2.45
CA GLU A 39 23.64 -4.98 3.34
C GLU A 39 22.50 -4.50 4.25
N THR A 40 22.56 -3.26 4.73
CA THR A 40 21.53 -2.64 5.56
C THR A 40 20.17 -2.60 4.86
N PHE A 41 20.17 -2.28 3.55
CA PHE A 41 18.95 -2.31 2.74
C PHE A 41 18.41 -3.72 2.58
N GLY A 42 19.27 -4.71 2.39
CA GLY A 42 18.89 -6.12 2.25
C GLY A 42 18.17 -6.64 3.49
N LEU A 43 18.71 -6.38 4.69
CA LEU A 43 18.12 -6.84 5.95
C LEU A 43 16.74 -6.21 6.21
N VAL A 44 16.62 -4.90 6.01
CA VAL A 44 15.34 -4.21 6.18
C VAL A 44 14.34 -4.63 5.10
N ALA A 45 14.77 -4.82 3.85
CA ALA A 45 13.91 -5.31 2.78
C ALA A 45 13.34 -6.70 3.13
N PHE A 46 14.17 -7.62 3.62
CA PHE A 46 13.73 -8.93 4.08
C PHE A 46 12.72 -8.83 5.23
N ALA A 47 13.02 -8.04 6.26
CA ALA A 47 12.08 -7.79 7.37
C ALA A 47 10.74 -7.21 6.89
N SER A 48 10.78 -6.39 5.84
CA SER A 48 9.60 -5.76 5.24
C SER A 48 8.60 -6.77 4.73
N VAL A 49 9.06 -7.90 4.18
CA VAL A 49 8.20 -8.92 3.57
C VAL A 49 7.20 -9.45 4.61
N PHE A 50 7.68 -9.73 5.82
CA PHE A 50 6.83 -10.16 6.94
C PHE A 50 5.80 -9.09 7.28
N THR A 51 6.23 -7.85 7.48
CA THR A 51 5.29 -6.76 7.81
C THR A 51 4.28 -6.51 6.69
N ALA A 52 4.70 -6.55 5.42
CA ALA A 52 3.83 -6.35 4.27
C ALA A 52 2.78 -7.45 4.14
N PHE A 53 3.17 -8.70 4.36
CA PHE A 53 2.25 -9.83 4.40
C PHE A 53 1.21 -9.67 5.52
N LEU A 54 1.63 -9.33 6.75
CA LEU A 54 0.70 -9.13 7.86
C LEU A 54 -0.21 -7.90 7.68
N GLN A 55 0.26 -6.86 6.96
CA GLN A 55 -0.55 -5.68 6.63
C GLN A 55 -1.73 -6.01 5.70
N ILE A 56 -1.69 -7.08 4.91
CA ILE A 56 -2.82 -7.52 4.08
C ILE A 56 -4.05 -7.76 4.94
N PHE A 57 -3.86 -8.43 6.08
CA PHE A 57 -4.95 -8.78 7.00
C PHE A 57 -5.60 -7.52 7.60
N GLN A 58 -4.82 -6.45 7.78
CA GLN A 58 -5.32 -5.22 8.37
C GLN A 58 -6.03 -4.32 7.36
N ARG A 59 -5.43 -4.13 6.17
CA ARG A 59 -5.88 -3.13 5.20
C ARG A 59 -7.03 -3.63 4.33
N GLN A 60 -7.07 -4.92 4.01
CA GLN A 60 -8.02 -5.45 3.03
C GLN A 60 -9.27 -6.07 3.65
N GLY A 61 -9.26 -6.36 4.96
CA GLY A 61 -10.43 -6.91 5.67
C GLY A 61 -11.54 -5.88 5.87
N PHE A 62 -11.52 -5.24 7.04
CA PHE A 62 -12.66 -4.43 7.50
C PHE A 62 -12.74 -3.03 6.88
N ALA A 63 -11.58 -2.44 6.55
CA ALA A 63 -11.54 -1.10 5.96
C ALA A 63 -12.20 -1.05 4.57
N GLN A 64 -12.00 -2.07 3.74
CA GLN A 64 -12.65 -2.16 2.42
C GLN A 64 -14.15 -2.43 2.52
N ALA A 65 -14.56 -3.32 3.44
CA ALA A 65 -15.97 -3.57 3.74
C ALA A 65 -16.71 -2.28 4.11
N LEU A 66 -16.07 -1.42 4.91
CA LEU A 66 -16.62 -0.13 5.33
C LEU A 66 -16.77 0.86 4.16
N ILE A 67 -15.83 0.86 3.22
CA ILE A 67 -15.89 1.75 2.04
C ILE A 67 -17.04 1.33 1.12
N GLN A 68 -17.21 0.03 0.89
CA GLN A 68 -18.19 -0.49 -0.07
C GLN A 68 -19.64 -0.41 0.43
N ARG A 69 -19.88 -0.59 1.73
CA ARG A 69 -21.23 -0.75 2.28
C ARG A 69 -22.08 0.50 2.13
N ALA A 70 -23.28 0.41 1.55
CA ALA A 70 -24.15 1.59 1.37
C ALA A 70 -24.63 2.18 2.71
N ASP A 71 -25.20 1.34 3.58
CA ASP A 71 -25.79 1.77 4.86
C ASP A 71 -24.83 1.55 6.03
N LEU A 72 -24.39 2.64 6.65
CA LEU A 72 -23.48 2.64 7.79
C LEU A 72 -24.15 3.12 9.07
N GLU A 73 -24.41 2.19 9.97
CA GLU A 73 -24.68 2.51 11.37
C GLU A 73 -23.38 2.89 12.13
N PRO A 74 -23.42 3.78 13.14
CA PRO A 74 -22.26 4.16 13.94
C PRO A 74 -21.50 2.98 14.57
N GLY A 75 -22.20 1.89 14.90
CA GLY A 75 -21.61 0.67 15.45
C GLY A 75 -20.65 -0.04 14.49
N HIS A 76 -20.80 0.12 13.17
CA HIS A 76 -19.85 -0.42 12.20
C HIS A 76 -18.48 0.22 12.29
N LEU A 77 -18.43 1.54 12.50
CA LEU A 77 -17.17 2.30 12.58
C LEU A 77 -16.39 1.89 13.83
N SER A 78 -17.07 1.88 14.98
CA SER A 78 -16.46 1.49 16.26
C SER A 78 -16.03 0.03 16.24
N THR A 79 -16.86 -0.87 15.71
CA THR A 79 -16.51 -2.30 15.57
C THR A 79 -15.31 -2.47 14.64
N THR A 80 -15.30 -1.83 13.47
CA THR A 80 -14.17 -1.89 12.53
C THR A 80 -12.87 -1.40 13.17
N PHE A 81 -12.94 -0.31 13.93
CA PHE A 81 -11.79 0.24 14.66
C PHE A 81 -11.24 -0.72 15.71
N TRP A 82 -12.08 -1.20 16.63
CA TRP A 82 -11.64 -2.08 17.70
C TRP A 82 -11.15 -3.43 17.17
N THR A 83 -11.82 -3.99 16.16
CA THR A 83 -11.34 -5.18 15.48
C THR A 83 -9.99 -4.96 14.82
N SER A 84 -9.80 -3.83 14.12
CA SER A 84 -8.51 -3.49 13.51
C SER A 84 -7.43 -3.34 14.58
N ALA A 85 -7.69 -2.60 15.66
CA ALA A 85 -6.75 -2.38 16.76
C ALA A 85 -6.35 -3.70 17.45
N VAL A 86 -7.31 -4.55 17.79
CA VAL A 86 -7.05 -5.87 18.40
C VAL A 86 -6.26 -6.75 17.43
N SER A 87 -6.65 -6.80 16.15
CA SER A 87 -5.89 -7.56 15.15
C SER A 87 -4.47 -7.04 14.98
N GLY A 88 -4.27 -5.72 14.97
CA GLY A 88 -2.95 -5.10 14.89
C GLY A 88 -2.09 -5.44 16.09
N LEU A 89 -2.67 -5.43 17.29
CA LEU A 89 -1.99 -5.85 18.51
C LEU A 89 -1.59 -7.33 18.47
N LEU A 90 -2.51 -8.22 18.09
CA LEU A 90 -2.24 -9.67 17.98
C LEU A 90 -1.17 -9.98 16.94
N LEU A 91 -1.21 -9.32 15.78
CA LEU A 91 -0.19 -9.47 14.73
C LEU A 91 1.17 -8.93 15.17
N THR A 92 1.20 -7.83 15.93
CA THR A 92 2.43 -7.29 16.53
C THR A 92 3.04 -8.29 17.50
N ILE A 93 2.25 -8.79 18.46
CA ILE A 93 2.70 -9.79 19.44
C ILE A 93 3.17 -11.07 18.74
N GLY A 94 2.41 -11.55 17.75
CA GLY A 94 2.76 -12.72 16.96
C GLY A 94 4.10 -12.56 16.23
N LEU A 95 4.33 -11.40 15.60
CA LEU A 95 5.60 -11.14 14.90
C LEU A 95 6.77 -10.97 15.88
N VAL A 96 6.57 -10.33 17.02
CA VAL A 96 7.59 -10.24 18.10
C VAL A 96 7.96 -11.64 18.59
N ALA A 97 6.98 -12.50 18.86
CA ALA A 97 7.24 -13.87 19.31
C ALA A 97 7.94 -14.71 18.22
N ALA A 98 7.57 -14.53 16.96
CA ALA A 98 8.18 -15.24 15.83
C ALA A 98 9.56 -14.69 15.43
N SER A 99 9.91 -13.45 15.81
CA SER A 99 11.12 -12.75 15.34
C SER A 99 12.41 -13.55 15.57
N GLY A 100 12.54 -14.20 16.72
CA GLY A 100 13.70 -15.04 17.05
C GLY A 100 13.84 -16.23 16.11
N LEU A 101 12.74 -16.96 15.86
CA LEU A 101 12.71 -18.10 14.93
C LEU A 101 13.08 -17.67 13.51
N VAL A 102 12.51 -16.54 13.05
CA VAL A 102 12.81 -15.99 11.72
C VAL A 102 14.29 -15.61 11.59
N SER A 103 14.88 -15.01 12.63
CA SER A 103 16.30 -14.64 12.62
C SER A 103 17.24 -15.85 12.56
N GLN A 104 16.86 -16.96 13.20
CA GLN A 104 17.61 -18.22 13.19
C GLN A 104 17.54 -18.90 11.82
N CYS A 105 16.39 -18.86 11.13
CA CYS A 105 16.27 -19.42 9.79
C CYS A 105 17.15 -18.74 8.73
N VAL A 106 17.64 -17.53 9.01
CA VAL A 106 18.40 -16.69 8.06
C VAL A 106 19.83 -16.43 8.56
N ASP A 107 20.21 -17.00 9.70
CA ASP A 107 21.53 -16.82 10.33
C ASP A 107 21.94 -15.36 10.52
N LYS A 108 20.98 -14.47 10.82
CA LYS A 108 21.19 -13.03 11.01
C LYS A 108 20.55 -12.54 12.31
N PRO A 109 21.27 -12.50 13.44
CA PRO A 109 20.71 -12.14 14.75
C PRO A 109 20.19 -10.71 14.83
N GLU A 110 20.77 -9.79 14.05
CA GLU A 110 20.34 -8.39 13.93
C GLU A 110 18.90 -8.24 13.42
N LEU A 111 18.35 -9.26 12.77
CA LEU A 111 16.98 -9.26 12.26
C LEU A 111 15.93 -9.27 13.38
N THR A 112 16.23 -9.88 14.53
CA THR A 112 15.30 -9.97 15.67
C THR A 112 14.83 -8.59 16.12
N PRO A 113 15.72 -7.67 16.56
CA PRO A 113 15.29 -6.35 17.00
C PRO A 113 14.64 -5.53 15.87
N VAL A 114 15.10 -5.67 14.62
CA VAL A 114 14.50 -4.99 13.47
C VAL A 114 13.05 -5.42 13.26
N LEU A 115 12.75 -6.72 13.30
CA LEU A 115 11.39 -7.24 13.19
C LEU A 115 10.51 -6.78 14.36
N GLN A 116 11.03 -6.79 15.59
CA GLN A 116 10.30 -6.35 16.76
C GLN A 116 9.89 -4.88 16.64
N TRP A 117 10.82 -4.00 16.28
CA TRP A 117 10.52 -2.57 16.10
C TRP A 117 9.59 -2.33 14.90
N LEU A 118 9.83 -2.96 13.76
CA LEU A 118 8.95 -2.83 12.60
C LEU A 118 7.55 -3.41 12.86
N SER A 119 7.40 -4.40 13.72
CA SER A 119 6.08 -4.94 14.09
C SER A 119 5.18 -3.88 14.71
N LEU A 120 5.73 -2.88 15.41
CA LEU A 120 4.93 -1.78 15.98
C LEU A 120 4.19 -0.98 14.92
N THR A 121 4.70 -0.93 13.68
CA THR A 121 3.99 -0.30 12.56
C THR A 121 2.65 -0.97 12.28
N LEU A 122 2.50 -2.26 12.57
CA LEU A 122 1.24 -3.00 12.42
C LEU A 122 0.18 -2.47 13.39
N LEU A 123 0.53 -2.19 14.64
CA LEU A 123 -0.40 -1.61 15.59
C LEU A 123 -0.72 -0.14 15.24
N ILE A 124 0.31 0.65 14.91
CA ILE A 124 0.15 2.08 14.59
C ILE A 124 -0.71 2.28 13.34
N ASP A 125 -0.48 1.51 12.27
CA ASP A 125 -1.28 1.57 11.05
C ASP A 125 -2.71 1.09 11.31
N ALA A 126 -2.90 0.05 12.13
CA ALA A 126 -4.23 -0.46 12.49
C ALA A 126 -5.13 0.61 13.13
N LEU A 127 -4.57 1.49 13.96
CA LEU A 127 -5.28 2.63 14.55
C LEU A 127 -5.68 3.69 13.52
N GLY A 128 -4.99 3.75 12.37
CA GLY A 128 -5.28 4.65 11.26
C GLY A 128 -6.27 4.10 10.22
N ASN A 129 -6.49 2.78 10.18
CA ASN A 129 -7.28 2.14 9.12
C ASN A 129 -8.73 2.65 9.05
N THR A 130 -9.44 2.76 10.19
CA THR A 130 -10.83 3.24 10.21
C THR A 130 -10.94 4.71 9.80
N PRO A 131 -10.17 5.67 10.38
CA PRO A 131 -10.14 7.05 9.89
C PRO A 131 -9.83 7.14 8.39
N GLN A 132 -8.87 6.33 7.90
CA GLN A 132 -8.53 6.31 6.48
C GLN A 132 -9.70 5.84 5.61
N ALA A 133 -10.42 4.80 6.04
CA ALA A 133 -11.59 4.29 5.34
C ALA A 133 -12.74 5.31 5.31
N ILE A 134 -12.98 6.02 6.42
CA ILE A 134 -13.96 7.12 6.50
C ILE A 134 -13.59 8.24 5.51
N LEU A 135 -12.33 8.70 5.52
CA LEU A 135 -11.87 9.75 4.61
C LEU A 135 -11.93 9.32 3.14
N ARG A 136 -11.58 8.05 2.83
CA ARG A 136 -11.71 7.49 1.48
C ARG A 136 -13.17 7.47 1.02
N ARG A 137 -14.07 6.96 1.87
CA ARG A 137 -15.51 6.92 1.60
C ARG A 137 -16.09 8.31 1.35
N ASN A 138 -15.66 9.30 2.14
CA ASN A 138 -16.11 10.69 2.02
C ASN A 138 -15.42 11.46 0.87
N LEU A 139 -14.60 10.78 0.05
CA LEU A 139 -13.82 11.36 -1.04
C LEU A 139 -12.90 12.52 -0.58
N ALA A 140 -12.45 12.47 0.67
CA ALA A 140 -11.55 13.45 1.27
C ALA A 140 -10.09 13.21 0.85
N PHE A 141 -9.85 13.09 -0.46
CA PHE A 141 -8.54 12.76 -1.03
C PHE A 141 -7.46 13.80 -0.71
N LYS A 142 -7.83 15.06 -0.46
CA LYS A 142 -6.88 16.08 0.04
C LYS A 142 -6.24 15.65 1.37
N SER A 143 -7.05 15.17 2.32
CA SER A 143 -6.56 14.71 3.62
C SER A 143 -5.70 13.45 3.49
N LEU A 144 -6.08 12.54 2.59
CA LEU A 144 -5.30 11.34 2.29
C LEU A 144 -3.95 11.66 1.61
N ALA A 145 -3.94 12.65 0.73
CA ALA A 145 -2.73 13.18 0.12
C ALA A 145 -1.81 13.80 1.16
N MET A 146 -2.34 14.68 2.02
CA MET A 146 -1.56 15.30 3.10
C MET A 146 -1.01 14.26 4.07
N ARG A 147 -1.79 13.24 4.46
CA ARG A 147 -1.29 12.10 5.23
C ARG A 147 -0.06 11.49 4.57
N SER A 148 -0.12 11.18 3.28
CA SER A 148 0.99 10.53 2.58
C SER A 148 2.23 11.41 2.48
N LEU A 149 2.05 12.70 2.17
CA LEU A 149 3.15 13.65 2.06
C LEU A 149 3.82 13.88 3.43
N VAL A 150 3.03 14.10 4.49
CA VAL A 150 3.55 14.29 5.85
C VAL A 150 4.25 13.04 6.34
N ALA A 151 3.69 11.84 6.11
CA ALA A 151 4.32 10.58 6.47
C ALA A 151 5.67 10.39 5.75
N SER A 152 5.70 10.58 4.42
CA SER A 152 6.93 10.45 3.62
C SER A 152 7.99 11.48 4.01
N LEU A 153 7.61 12.74 4.24
CA LEU A 153 8.53 13.80 4.65
C LEU A 153 9.06 13.58 6.06
N ALA A 154 8.17 13.36 7.04
CA ALA A 154 8.58 13.15 8.43
C ALA A 154 9.47 11.90 8.57
N GLY A 155 9.07 10.80 7.93
CA GLY A 155 9.90 9.60 7.87
C GLY A 155 11.24 9.86 7.18
N GLY A 156 11.24 10.56 6.04
CA GLY A 156 12.46 10.91 5.32
C GLY A 156 13.42 11.77 6.13
N VAL A 157 12.92 12.80 6.81
CA VAL A 157 13.72 13.68 7.68
C VAL A 157 14.34 12.90 8.83
N VAL A 158 13.56 12.06 9.52
CA VAL A 158 14.09 11.24 10.62
C VAL A 158 15.07 10.20 10.12
N GLY A 159 14.76 9.51 9.02
CA GLY A 159 15.65 8.51 8.42
C GLY A 159 16.99 9.09 8.00
N VAL A 160 16.97 10.17 7.19
CA VAL A 160 18.20 10.86 6.76
C VAL A 160 18.94 11.44 7.97
N GLY A 161 18.24 12.06 8.92
CA GLY A 161 18.84 12.58 10.15
C GLY A 161 19.56 11.50 10.95
N MET A 162 18.95 10.34 11.14
CA MET A 162 19.56 9.20 11.82
C MET A 162 20.75 8.62 11.03
N ALA A 163 20.64 8.53 9.70
CA ALA A 163 21.76 8.04 8.87
C ALA A 163 22.98 8.95 8.97
N LEU A 164 22.79 10.28 8.97
CA LEU A 164 23.87 11.26 9.13
C LEU A 164 24.58 11.18 10.49
N HIS A 165 23.88 10.70 11.53
CA HIS A 165 24.45 10.47 12.86
C HIS A 165 25.03 9.05 13.03
N GLY A 166 25.09 8.25 11.96
CA GLY A 166 25.73 6.93 11.98
C GLY A 166 24.87 5.80 12.58
N PHE A 167 23.55 5.97 12.68
CA PHE A 167 22.66 4.93 13.24
C PHE A 167 22.46 3.69 12.34
N GLY A 168 23.04 3.67 11.12
CA GLY A 168 23.02 2.50 10.23
C GLY A 168 21.60 2.00 9.94
N ILE A 169 21.35 0.71 10.17
CA ILE A 169 20.06 0.02 9.98
C ILE A 169 18.89 0.74 10.67
N TRP A 170 19.14 1.32 11.85
CA TRP A 170 18.11 1.99 12.63
C TRP A 170 17.55 3.23 11.97
N SER A 171 18.27 3.84 11.02
CA SER A 171 17.75 4.95 10.21
C SER A 171 16.52 4.54 9.38
N LEU A 172 16.55 3.35 8.76
CA LEU A 172 15.44 2.82 7.97
C LEU A 172 14.26 2.36 8.84
N VAL A 173 14.57 1.82 10.03
CA VAL A 173 13.54 1.45 11.01
C VAL A 173 12.85 2.71 11.54
N GLY A 174 13.62 3.72 11.93
CA GLY A 174 13.13 5.03 12.38
C GLY A 174 12.30 5.73 11.31
N GLN A 175 12.78 5.75 10.06
CA GLN A 175 12.05 6.27 8.91
C GLN A 175 10.62 5.69 8.82
N ARG A 176 10.49 4.36 8.93
CA ARG A 176 9.19 3.67 8.80
C ARG A 176 8.28 3.90 9.98
N LEU A 177 8.82 3.83 11.20
CA LEU A 177 8.05 4.09 12.42
C LEU A 177 7.53 5.52 12.45
N THR A 178 8.38 6.49 12.15
CA THR A 178 7.97 7.90 12.05
C THR A 178 6.94 8.10 10.94
N ALA A 179 7.10 7.49 9.77
CA ALA A 179 6.12 7.60 8.69
C ALA A 179 4.75 7.03 9.10
N SER A 180 4.73 5.85 9.74
CA SER A 180 3.51 5.22 10.26
C SER A 180 2.85 6.10 11.33
N LEU A 181 3.61 6.58 12.32
CA LEU A 181 3.11 7.46 13.38
C LEU A 181 2.58 8.78 12.83
N ALA A 182 3.37 9.50 12.03
CA ALA A 182 2.99 10.78 11.46
C ALA A 182 1.76 10.63 10.54
N GLY A 183 1.71 9.56 9.75
CA GLY A 183 0.56 9.23 8.92
C GLY A 183 -0.69 8.96 9.75
N THR A 184 -0.60 8.14 10.79
CA THR A 184 -1.74 7.87 11.69
C THR A 184 -2.20 9.14 12.41
N ILE A 185 -1.29 9.93 12.99
CA ILE A 185 -1.62 11.21 13.63
C ILE A 185 -2.33 12.15 12.65
N THR A 186 -1.82 12.27 11.42
CA THR A 186 -2.44 13.13 10.39
C THR A 186 -3.87 12.68 10.08
N LEU A 187 -4.13 11.37 10.03
CA LEU A 187 -5.47 10.83 9.83
C LEU A 187 -6.41 11.16 11.00
N TRP A 188 -5.94 11.08 12.24
CA TRP A 188 -6.73 11.38 13.44
C TRP A 188 -7.05 12.87 13.58
N ILE A 189 -6.14 13.74 13.14
CA ILE A 189 -6.38 15.18 13.08
C ILE A 189 -7.39 15.51 11.97
N ALA A 190 -7.28 14.86 10.81
CA ALA A 190 -8.14 15.14 9.67
C ALA A 190 -9.53 14.50 9.72
N CYS A 191 -9.74 13.51 10.60
CA CYS A 191 -11.00 12.80 10.76
C CYS A 191 -11.69 13.22 12.06
N ASP A 192 -12.90 13.76 11.96
CA ASP A 192 -13.68 14.21 13.12
C ASP A 192 -14.27 13.03 13.93
N TRP A 193 -14.33 11.85 13.33
CA TRP A 193 -14.89 10.68 13.99
C TRP A 193 -13.98 10.19 15.13
N ARG A 194 -14.61 9.71 16.21
CA ARG A 194 -13.94 9.13 17.37
C ARG A 194 -14.56 7.76 17.71
N PRO A 195 -13.75 6.77 18.13
CA PRO A 195 -14.23 5.45 18.42
C PRO A 195 -15.14 5.46 19.65
N GLY A 196 -16.37 4.95 19.49
CA GLY A 196 -17.22 4.61 20.61
C GLY A 196 -16.84 3.24 21.18
N LEU A 197 -17.29 2.95 22.40
CA LEU A 197 -17.14 1.62 23.02
C LEU A 197 -18.22 0.62 22.57
N ALA A 198 -19.20 1.06 21.78
CA ALA A 198 -20.24 0.21 21.24
C ALA A 198 -19.69 -0.70 20.13
N VAL A 199 -19.11 -1.83 20.54
CA VAL A 199 -18.72 -2.94 19.66
C VAL A 199 -19.85 -3.95 19.64
N SER A 200 -20.24 -4.39 18.46
CA SER A 200 -21.34 -5.33 18.27
C SER A 200 -20.90 -6.49 17.40
N PHE A 201 -21.16 -7.69 17.88
CA PHE A 201 -20.90 -8.91 17.11
C PHE A 201 -21.73 -8.96 15.82
N ARG A 202 -22.94 -8.37 15.81
CA ARG A 202 -23.75 -8.24 14.60
C ARG A 202 -23.02 -7.40 13.54
N HIS A 203 -22.56 -6.21 13.92
CA HIS A 203 -21.82 -5.33 13.01
C HIS A 203 -20.51 -5.95 12.53
N PHE A 204 -19.82 -6.71 13.39
CA PHE A 204 -18.64 -7.48 13.00
C PHE A 204 -18.97 -8.53 11.94
N ARG A 205 -19.99 -9.37 12.18
CA ARG A 205 -20.38 -10.46 11.27
C ARG A 205 -20.82 -9.93 9.91
N ASP A 206 -21.54 -8.81 9.89
CA ASP A 206 -21.95 -8.16 8.64
C ASP A 206 -20.76 -7.70 7.79
N LEU A 207 -19.66 -7.29 8.41
CA LEU A 207 -18.44 -6.85 7.71
C LEU A 207 -17.48 -8.01 7.41
N PHE A 208 -17.48 -9.04 8.25
CA PHE A 208 -16.55 -10.16 8.18
C PHE A 208 -16.68 -10.95 6.88
N GLY A 209 -17.91 -11.17 6.41
CA GLY A 209 -18.17 -11.90 5.16
C GLY A 209 -17.42 -11.29 3.97
N PHE A 210 -17.62 -10.00 3.71
CA PHE A 210 -16.90 -9.30 2.64
C PHE A 210 -15.40 -9.18 2.94
N GLY A 211 -15.04 -8.88 4.19
CA GLY A 211 -13.65 -8.71 4.59
C GLY A 211 -12.79 -9.95 4.32
N VAL A 212 -13.31 -11.15 4.60
CA VAL A 212 -12.58 -12.40 4.33
C VAL A 212 -12.40 -12.65 2.83
N TYR A 213 -13.40 -12.37 1.99
CA TYR A 213 -13.23 -12.50 0.54
C TYR A 213 -12.20 -11.49 0.00
N ALA A 214 -12.24 -10.25 0.48
CA ALA A 214 -11.27 -9.22 0.08
C ALA A 214 -9.84 -9.58 0.54
N MET A 215 -9.68 -10.06 1.78
CA MET A 215 -8.40 -10.55 2.29
C MET A 215 -7.91 -11.78 1.52
N GLY A 216 -8.78 -12.75 1.25
CA GLY A 216 -8.43 -13.94 0.46
C GLY A 216 -7.95 -13.59 -0.95
N ASN A 217 -8.66 -12.67 -1.62
CA ASN A 217 -8.26 -12.18 -2.93
C ASN A 217 -6.89 -11.48 -2.90
N GLU A 218 -6.62 -10.65 -1.89
CA GLU A 218 -5.33 -9.97 -1.77
C GLU A 218 -4.20 -10.91 -1.38
N THR A 219 -4.45 -11.92 -0.54
CA THR A 219 -3.47 -12.97 -0.22
C THR A 219 -3.09 -13.75 -1.48
N VAL A 220 -4.07 -14.18 -2.28
CA VAL A 220 -3.82 -14.83 -3.58
C VAL A 220 -3.04 -13.89 -4.50
N SER A 221 -3.42 -12.61 -4.56
CA SER A 221 -2.73 -11.61 -5.38
C SER A 221 -1.30 -11.33 -4.90
N PHE A 222 -1.05 -11.36 -3.60
CA PHE A 222 0.28 -11.21 -3.00
C PHE A 222 1.18 -12.37 -3.42
N PHE A 223 0.73 -13.62 -3.21
CA PHE A 223 1.50 -14.78 -3.66
C PHE A 223 1.68 -14.78 -5.17
N ASN A 224 0.65 -14.44 -5.95
CA ASN A 224 0.79 -14.34 -7.40
C ASN A 224 1.92 -13.37 -7.83
N ARG A 225 2.06 -12.24 -7.14
CA ARG A 225 3.13 -11.26 -7.40
C ARG A 225 4.50 -11.70 -6.87
N GLN A 226 4.55 -12.35 -5.72
CA GLN A 226 5.81 -12.76 -5.07
C GLN A 226 6.34 -14.12 -5.54
N THR A 227 5.50 -15.00 -6.10
CA THR A 227 5.91 -16.34 -6.55
C THR A 227 7.04 -16.29 -7.60
N PRO A 228 7.00 -15.43 -8.65
CA PRO A 228 8.12 -15.31 -9.58
C PRO A 228 9.43 -14.93 -8.87
N ASP A 229 9.39 -13.95 -7.97
CA ASP A 229 10.57 -13.49 -7.23
C ASP A 229 11.14 -14.62 -6.34
N LEU A 230 10.28 -15.36 -5.64
CA LEU A 230 10.66 -16.47 -4.78
C LEU A 230 11.24 -17.65 -5.58
N LEU A 231 10.65 -17.98 -6.72
CA LEU A 231 11.14 -19.06 -7.58
C LEU A 231 12.49 -18.68 -8.22
N ILE A 232 12.62 -17.47 -8.74
CA ILE A 232 13.88 -17.02 -9.36
C ILE A 232 14.98 -16.91 -8.29
N GLY A 233 14.67 -16.36 -7.12
CA GLY A 233 15.62 -16.26 -6.02
C GLY A 233 16.12 -17.62 -5.53
N THR A 234 15.24 -18.63 -5.44
CA THR A 234 15.61 -19.97 -4.95
C THR A 234 16.27 -20.84 -6.02
N PHE A 235 15.78 -20.84 -7.26
CA PHE A 235 16.27 -21.74 -8.31
C PHE A 235 17.38 -21.14 -9.21
N LEU A 236 17.37 -19.83 -9.44
CA LEU A 236 18.29 -19.14 -10.36
C LEU A 236 19.31 -18.25 -9.62
N GLY A 237 19.12 -18.05 -8.31
CA GLY A 237 19.99 -17.26 -7.45
C GLY A 237 19.68 -15.76 -7.42
N MET A 238 20.29 -15.07 -6.46
CA MET A 238 20.00 -13.66 -6.15
C MET A 238 20.35 -12.70 -7.30
N THR A 239 21.36 -13.01 -8.12
CA THR A 239 21.75 -12.18 -9.27
C THR A 239 20.68 -12.19 -10.37
N ALA A 240 20.13 -13.37 -10.70
CA ALA A 240 19.05 -13.49 -11.69
C ALA A 240 17.76 -12.81 -11.21
N LEU A 241 17.47 -12.91 -9.90
CA LEU A 241 16.37 -12.19 -9.28
C LEU A 241 16.54 -10.67 -9.40
N GLY A 242 17.76 -10.16 -9.23
CA GLY A 242 18.08 -8.75 -9.44
C GLY A 242 17.71 -8.26 -10.84
N TYR A 243 18.14 -8.98 -11.89
CA TYR A 243 17.79 -8.65 -13.27
C TYR A 243 16.29 -8.72 -13.53
N TYR A 244 15.62 -9.76 -13.04
CA TYR A 244 14.16 -9.90 -13.15
C TYR A 244 13.43 -8.75 -12.46
N ALA A 245 13.82 -8.40 -11.23
CA ALA A 245 13.18 -7.34 -10.47
C ALA A 245 13.29 -5.96 -11.17
N VAL A 246 14.45 -5.67 -11.78
CA VAL A 246 14.64 -4.44 -12.58
C VAL A 246 13.75 -4.46 -13.82
N GLY A 247 13.77 -5.53 -14.61
CA GLY A 247 12.94 -5.65 -15.81
C GLY A 247 11.44 -5.60 -15.50
N TYR A 248 11.00 -6.30 -14.45
CA TYR A 248 9.61 -6.31 -14.01
C TYR A 248 9.14 -4.93 -13.54
N ARG A 249 10.04 -4.11 -12.97
CA ARG A 249 9.73 -2.74 -12.55
C ARG A 249 9.37 -1.83 -13.74
N PHE A 250 10.08 -1.95 -14.87
CA PHE A 250 9.73 -1.23 -16.10
C PHE A 250 8.35 -1.63 -16.61
N LEU A 251 8.06 -2.93 -16.62
CA LEU A 251 6.75 -3.46 -17.01
C LEU A 251 5.62 -2.92 -16.12
N LEU A 252 5.84 -2.86 -14.80
CA LEU A 252 4.88 -2.30 -13.86
C LEU A 252 4.61 -0.81 -14.11
N ILE A 253 5.66 0.00 -14.31
CA ILE A 253 5.52 1.44 -14.59
C ILE A 253 4.67 1.66 -15.84
N MET A 254 4.96 0.94 -16.94
CA MET A 254 4.19 1.06 -18.18
C MET A 254 2.74 0.63 -17.97
N THR A 255 2.53 -0.54 -17.38
CA THR A 255 1.19 -1.07 -17.10
C THR A 255 0.38 -0.07 -16.28
N GLN A 256 1.00 0.58 -15.28
CA GLN A 256 0.35 1.56 -14.43
C GLN A 256 -0.02 2.85 -15.19
N MET A 257 0.85 3.35 -16.08
CA MET A 257 0.53 4.53 -16.92
C MET A 257 -0.70 4.29 -17.80
N PHE A 258 -0.79 3.12 -18.45
CA PHE A 258 -1.96 2.77 -19.27
C PHE A 258 -3.20 2.55 -18.42
N THR A 259 -3.09 1.75 -17.35
CA THR A 259 -4.22 1.42 -16.48
C THR A 259 -4.83 2.68 -15.86
N GLN A 260 -4.00 3.61 -15.34
CA GLN A 260 -4.50 4.85 -14.75
C GLN A 260 -5.20 5.75 -15.77
N THR A 261 -4.65 5.87 -16.99
CA THR A 261 -5.26 6.67 -18.07
C THR A 261 -6.63 6.11 -18.47
N VAL A 262 -6.71 4.79 -18.63
CA VAL A 262 -7.97 4.11 -19.00
C VAL A 262 -8.98 4.20 -17.89
N SER A 263 -8.59 3.89 -16.64
CA SER A 263 -9.50 3.96 -15.48
C SER A 263 -10.06 5.38 -15.25
N ALA A 264 -9.27 6.43 -15.52
CA ALA A 264 -9.71 7.83 -15.36
C ALA A 264 -10.88 8.20 -16.29
N VAL A 265 -10.96 7.60 -17.48
CA VAL A 265 -12.03 7.86 -18.47
C VAL A 265 -13.14 6.82 -18.38
N ALA A 266 -12.79 5.56 -18.09
CA ALA A 266 -13.72 4.45 -18.02
C ALA A 266 -14.77 4.64 -16.91
N LEU A 267 -14.35 5.00 -15.70
CA LEU A 267 -15.24 5.14 -14.55
C LEU A 267 -16.39 6.16 -14.80
N PRO A 268 -16.13 7.43 -15.20
CA PRO A 268 -17.20 8.39 -15.46
C PRO A 268 -18.04 8.04 -16.69
N THR A 269 -17.47 7.35 -17.68
CA THR A 269 -18.20 6.90 -18.87
C THR A 269 -19.18 5.78 -18.53
N PHE A 270 -18.73 4.77 -17.79
CA PHE A 270 -19.57 3.63 -17.40
C PHE A 270 -20.65 4.00 -16.40
N SER A 271 -20.38 4.90 -15.44
CA SER A 271 -21.44 5.36 -14.51
C SER A 271 -22.58 6.08 -15.22
N ARG A 272 -22.33 6.77 -16.35
CA ARG A 272 -23.37 7.43 -17.14
C ARG A 272 -24.16 6.46 -18.02
N LEU A 273 -23.52 5.39 -18.46
CA LEU A 273 -24.09 4.39 -19.35
C LEU A 273 -24.64 3.16 -18.61
N GLN A 274 -24.73 3.21 -17.27
CA GLN A 274 -25.08 2.06 -16.45
C GLN A 274 -26.48 1.46 -16.75
N HIS A 275 -27.37 2.22 -17.40
CA HIS A 275 -28.72 1.79 -17.77
C HIS A 275 -28.88 1.51 -19.28
N ASP A 276 -27.83 1.72 -20.08
CA ASP A 276 -27.82 1.45 -21.52
C ASP A 276 -26.71 0.44 -21.84
N HIS A 277 -27.08 -0.84 -21.80
CA HIS A 277 -26.16 -1.96 -22.04
C HIS A 277 -25.51 -1.93 -23.44
N ALA A 278 -26.20 -1.41 -24.45
CA ALA A 278 -25.68 -1.36 -25.82
C ALA A 278 -24.56 -0.31 -25.93
N GLN A 279 -24.80 0.90 -25.40
CA GLN A 279 -23.77 1.94 -25.36
C GLN A 279 -22.61 1.58 -24.43
N MET A 280 -22.89 0.91 -23.30
CA MET A 280 -21.85 0.44 -22.38
C MET A 280 -20.91 -0.58 -23.07
N ARG A 281 -21.47 -1.54 -23.83
CA ARG A 281 -20.67 -2.50 -24.62
C ARG A 281 -19.79 -1.79 -25.65
N GLN A 282 -20.33 -0.80 -26.35
CA GLN A 282 -19.59 -0.06 -27.37
C GLN A 282 -18.48 0.81 -26.77
N ALA A 283 -18.75 1.46 -25.63
CA ALA A 283 -17.75 2.19 -24.87
C ALA A 283 -16.62 1.28 -24.37
N LEU A 284 -16.95 0.08 -23.87
CA LEU A 284 -15.97 -0.92 -23.47
C LEU A 284 -15.08 -1.36 -24.64
N LEU A 285 -15.69 -1.77 -25.76
CA LEU A 285 -14.94 -2.20 -26.95
C LEU A 285 -14.04 -1.08 -27.50
N THR A 286 -14.51 0.16 -27.48
CA THR A 286 -13.73 1.33 -27.92
C THR A 286 -12.55 1.59 -26.97
N ALA A 287 -12.79 1.54 -25.66
CA ALA A 287 -11.75 1.70 -24.65
C ALA A 287 -10.69 0.60 -24.79
N THR A 288 -11.10 -0.66 -24.92
CA THR A 288 -10.18 -1.79 -25.14
C THR A 288 -9.39 -1.58 -26.43
N ARG A 289 -10.03 -1.23 -27.54
CA ARG A 289 -9.36 -1.04 -28.83
C ARG A 289 -8.31 0.08 -28.79
N MET A 290 -8.66 1.24 -28.22
CA MET A 290 -7.72 2.36 -28.07
C MET A 290 -6.57 2.01 -27.13
N THR A 291 -6.87 1.32 -26.02
CA THR A 291 -5.84 0.86 -25.08
C THR A 291 -4.89 -0.11 -25.77
N SER A 292 -5.39 -1.09 -26.52
CA SER A 292 -4.57 -2.04 -27.28
C SER A 292 -3.72 -1.32 -28.33
N LEU A 293 -4.29 -0.38 -29.09
CA LEU A 293 -3.56 0.39 -30.10
C LEU A 293 -2.41 1.21 -29.52
N ALA A 294 -2.50 1.67 -28.27
CA ALA A 294 -1.43 2.40 -27.61
C ALA A 294 -0.45 1.49 -26.85
N ALA A 295 -0.98 0.45 -26.19
CA ALA A 295 -0.18 -0.48 -25.39
C ALA A 295 0.71 -1.36 -26.27
N PHE A 296 0.19 -1.94 -27.37
CA PHE A 296 0.98 -2.85 -28.21
C PHE A 296 2.27 -2.18 -28.77
N PRO A 297 2.22 -0.98 -29.38
CA PRO A 297 3.42 -0.29 -29.83
C PRO A 297 4.38 0.07 -28.69
N ALA A 298 3.85 0.48 -27.53
CA ALA A 298 4.69 0.83 -26.39
C ALA A 298 5.44 -0.38 -25.82
N PHE A 299 4.75 -1.52 -25.66
CA PHE A 299 5.37 -2.76 -25.21
C PHE A 299 6.32 -3.36 -26.26
N MET A 300 5.99 -3.27 -27.56
CA MET A 300 6.93 -3.66 -28.62
C MET A 300 8.17 -2.77 -28.65
N GLY A 301 8.00 -1.45 -28.52
CA GLY A 301 9.12 -0.50 -28.44
C GLY A 301 10.03 -0.80 -27.25
N MET A 302 9.45 -1.13 -26.10
CA MET A 302 10.20 -1.59 -24.93
C MET A 302 10.92 -2.91 -25.17
N ALA A 303 10.30 -3.87 -25.86
CA ALA A 303 10.97 -5.13 -26.21
C ALA A 303 12.17 -4.91 -27.15
N VAL A 304 12.09 -3.94 -28.07
CA VAL A 304 13.21 -3.56 -28.95
C VAL A 304 14.32 -2.84 -28.18
N LEU A 305 13.96 -1.95 -27.25
CA LEU A 305 14.91 -1.19 -26.42
C LEU A 305 15.42 -1.95 -25.19
N ALA A 306 14.92 -3.17 -24.95
CA ALA A 306 15.28 -3.99 -23.80
C ALA A 306 16.81 -4.16 -23.62
N PRO A 307 17.63 -4.37 -24.68
CA PRO A 307 19.08 -4.52 -24.54
C PRO A 307 19.82 -3.27 -24.05
N GLU A 308 19.22 -2.08 -24.16
CA GLU A 308 19.80 -0.82 -23.65
C GLU A 308 19.23 -0.42 -22.28
N LEU A 309 18.08 -0.99 -21.89
CA LEU A 309 17.36 -0.65 -20.66
C LEU A 309 17.70 -1.58 -19.47
N VAL A 310 18.09 -2.82 -19.73
CA VAL A 310 18.38 -3.88 -18.75
C VAL A 310 19.60 -4.68 -19.21
#